data_AF-A0A0A1XCN6-F1
#
_entry.id   AF-A0A0A1XCN6-F1
#
_cell.length_a   1.000
_cell.length_b   1.000
_cell.length_c   1.000
_cell.angle_alpha   90.00
_cell.angle_beta   90.00
_cell.angle_gamma   90.00
#
_symmetry.space_group_name_H-M   'P 1'
#
loop_
_entity.id
_entity.type
_entity.pdbx_description
1 polymer ?
#
loop_
_entity_poly.entity_id
_entity_poly.type
_entity_poly.pdbx_seq_one_letter_code
_entity_poly.pdbx_strand_id
1 'polypeptide(L)'
;TRALAQLEAKTGITLYSICPGITDTKHWDDVHHFQGRELSFKEKMRGRSFPTQTPNDCAKNIVKAMESHKNGATWMCDLGQLKLVEIKNFWTPPHHKQNNETEQS
;
A
#
# COMPACT_ATOMS: atom_id res chain seq x y z
N THR A 1 3.41 -7.14 4.79
CA THR A 1 3.31 -7.77 3.46
C THR A 1 4.60 -8.40 2.97
N ARG A 2 5.66 -7.63 2.67
CA ARG A 2 6.89 -8.15 2.05
C ARG A 2 7.57 -9.31 2.80
N ALA A 3 7.68 -9.23 4.13
CA ALA A 3 8.23 -10.31 4.94
C ALA A 3 7.36 -11.59 4.90
N LEU A 4 6.04 -11.45 4.84
CA LEU A 4 5.12 -12.60 4.75
C LEU A 4 5.16 -13.24 3.37
N ALA A 5 5.24 -12.43 2.32
CA ALA A 5 5.34 -12.92 0.94
C ALA A 5 6.58 -13.79 0.71
N GLN A 6 7.69 -13.54 1.42
CA GLN A 6 8.90 -14.38 1.38
C GLN A 6 8.69 -15.79 1.96
N LEU A 7 7.59 -16.03 2.68
CA LEU A 7 7.25 -17.34 3.26
C LEU A 7 6.41 -18.21 2.32
N GLU A 8 6.12 -17.76 1.10
CA GLU A 8 5.34 -18.52 0.11
C GLU A 8 5.91 -19.93 -0.08
N ALA A 9 7.22 -20.08 -0.28
CA ALA A 9 7.85 -21.39 -0.50
C ALA A 9 7.64 -22.39 0.66
N LYS A 10 7.42 -21.89 1.88
CA LYS A 10 7.16 -22.72 3.06
C LYS A 10 5.68 -22.96 3.34
N THR A 11 4.83 -22.01 2.94
CA THR A 11 3.41 -21.96 3.36
C THR A 11 2.43 -22.23 2.22
N GLY A 12 2.86 -22.05 0.97
CA GLY A 12 1.99 -22.01 -0.20
C GLY A 12 1.11 -20.75 -0.28
N ILE A 13 1.31 -19.76 0.60
CA ILE A 13 0.46 -18.58 0.70
C ILE A 13 1.14 -17.37 0.06
N THR A 14 0.47 -16.77 -0.93
CA THR A 14 0.87 -15.49 -1.53
C THR A 14 0.19 -14.31 -0.84
N LEU A 15 0.89 -13.19 -0.67
CA LEU A 15 0.34 -11.96 -0.12
C LEU A 15 0.78 -10.72 -0.90
N TYR A 16 -0.13 -9.78 -1.11
CA TYR A 16 0.16 -8.42 -1.60
C TYR A 16 -0.63 -7.41 -0.78
N SER A 17 -0.20 -6.14 -0.81
CA SER A 17 -0.90 -5.03 -0.14
C SER A 17 -1.48 -4.08 -1.16
N ILE A 18 -2.67 -3.58 -0.85
CA ILE A 18 -3.32 -2.50 -1.59
C ILE A 18 -3.45 -1.31 -0.66
N CYS A 19 -2.99 -0.15 -1.13
CA CYS A 19 -2.99 1.11 -0.42
C CYS A 19 -3.90 2.09 -1.19
N PRO A 20 -5.16 2.27 -0.77
CA PRO A 20 -6.02 3.32 -1.31
C PRO A 20 -5.51 4.71 -0.95
N GLY A 21 -5.54 5.63 -1.92
CA GLY A 21 -5.44 7.07 -1.67
C GLY A 21 -6.74 7.64 -1.08
N ILE A 22 -6.86 8.98 -1.03
CA ILE A 22 -8.05 9.64 -0.47
C ILE A 22 -9.25 9.30 -1.35
N THR A 23 -10.11 8.43 -0.81
CA THR A 23 -11.29 7.89 -1.50
C THR A 23 -12.54 8.44 -0.85
N ASP A 24 -13.42 9.05 -1.63
CA ASP A 24 -14.63 9.71 -1.12
C ASP A 24 -15.64 8.69 -0.60
N THR A 25 -15.53 8.38 0.70
CA THR A 25 -16.36 7.42 1.42
C THR A 25 -16.86 8.05 2.71
N LYS A 26 -17.95 7.51 3.26
CA LYS A 26 -18.47 7.91 4.59
C LYS A 26 -17.47 7.70 5.73
N HIS A 27 -16.39 6.92 5.53
CA HIS A 27 -15.37 6.72 6.56
C HIS A 27 -14.82 8.06 7.08
N TRP A 28 -14.59 9.02 6.18
CA TRP A 28 -14.03 10.34 6.54
C TRP A 28 -14.97 11.21 7.36
N ASP A 29 -16.27 10.89 7.40
CA ASP A 29 -17.22 11.67 8.17
C ASP A 29 -17.00 11.53 9.67
N ASP A 30 -16.51 10.36 10.11
CA ASP A 30 -16.34 10.00 11.53
C ASP A 30 -14.86 9.97 11.98
N VAL A 31 -13.90 10.23 11.07
CA VAL A 31 -12.47 10.34 11.42
C VAL A 31 -12.21 11.71 12.04
N HIS A 32 -12.57 11.83 13.31
CA HIS A 32 -12.44 13.07 14.06
C HIS A 32 -11.23 13.09 14.99
N HIS A 33 -10.57 11.97 15.24
CA HIS A 33 -9.52 11.90 16.25
C HIS A 33 -8.37 10.98 15.85
N PHE A 34 -7.15 11.43 16.11
CA PHE A 34 -5.96 10.58 16.08
C PHE A 34 -5.17 10.82 17.36
N GLN A 35 -4.89 9.75 18.10
CA GLN A 35 -4.17 9.80 19.39
C GLN A 35 -4.76 10.83 20.36
N GLY A 36 -6.10 10.89 20.46
CA GLY A 36 -6.81 11.79 21.38
C GLY A 36 -6.82 13.27 20.99
N ARG A 37 -6.28 13.63 19.82
CA ARG A 37 -6.39 15.00 19.27
C ARG A 37 -7.47 15.04 18.21
N GLU A 38 -8.32 16.06 18.28
CA GLU A 38 -9.29 16.34 17.24
C GLU A 38 -8.54 16.61 15.92
N LEU A 39 -8.77 15.75 14.95
CA LEU A 39 -8.42 15.98 13.57
C LEU A 39 -9.44 16.98 13.04
N SER A 40 -9.11 18.26 13.07
CA SER A 40 -9.81 19.27 12.28
C SER A 40 -9.52 19.10 10.78
N PHE A 41 -9.60 17.87 10.28
CA PHE A 41 -9.44 17.49 8.88
C PHE A 41 -10.42 18.29 8.02
N LYS A 42 -11.67 18.46 8.50
CA LYS A 42 -12.70 19.27 7.86
C LYS A 42 -12.38 20.77 7.83
N GLU A 43 -11.61 21.32 8.77
CA GLU A 43 -11.29 22.77 8.82
C GLU A 43 -9.95 23.11 8.15
N LYS A 44 -8.92 22.27 8.28
CA LYS A 44 -7.64 22.45 7.57
C LYS A 44 -7.70 22.14 6.08
N MET A 45 -8.65 21.29 5.65
CA MET A 45 -8.91 21.05 4.22
C MET A 45 -9.89 22.04 3.59
N ARG A 46 -10.63 22.84 4.39
CA ARG A 46 -11.49 23.94 3.92
C ARG A 46 -10.64 25.09 3.37
N GLY A 47 -10.14 24.92 2.15
CA GLY A 47 -9.36 25.93 1.43
C GLY A 47 -8.37 25.35 0.43
N ARG A 48 -8.08 24.04 0.48
CA ARG A 48 -7.27 23.34 -0.52
C ARG A 48 -8.08 22.17 -1.05
N SER A 49 -8.50 22.28 -2.32
CA SER A 49 -9.03 21.12 -3.03
C SER A 49 -7.90 20.11 -3.17
N PHE A 50 -7.95 19.03 -2.39
CA PHE A 50 -7.07 17.88 -2.59
C PHE A 50 -7.76 16.95 -3.58
N PRO A 51 -7.04 16.44 -4.58
CA PRO A 51 -7.61 15.52 -5.53
C PRO A 51 -8.01 14.23 -4.78
N THR A 52 -9.24 13.80 -4.97
CA THR A 52 -9.79 12.56 -4.42
C THR A 52 -10.16 11.62 -5.56
N GLN A 53 -10.44 10.36 -5.23
CA GLN A 53 -11.00 9.40 -6.16
C GLN A 53 -12.38 8.89 -5.69
N THR A 54 -13.19 8.42 -6.64
CA THR A 54 -14.46 7.78 -6.31
C THR A 54 -14.22 6.37 -5.73
N PRO A 55 -15.12 5.85 -4.88
CA PRO A 55 -15.05 4.47 -4.43
C PRO A 55 -15.05 3.45 -5.57
N ASN A 56 -15.79 3.75 -6.64
CA ASN A 56 -15.88 2.88 -7.82
C ASN A 56 -14.54 2.78 -8.56
N ASP A 57 -13.82 3.90 -8.72
CA ASP A 57 -12.51 3.89 -9.37
C ASP A 57 -11.48 3.13 -8.51
N CYS A 58 -11.51 3.33 -7.19
CA CYS A 58 -10.70 2.55 -6.26
C CYS A 58 -11.01 1.05 -6.35
N ALA A 59 -12.29 0.66 -6.36
CA ALA A 59 -12.72 -0.73 -6.45
C ALA A 59 -12.26 -1.41 -7.74
N LYS A 60 -12.40 -0.74 -8.90
CA LYS A 60 -11.89 -1.24 -10.19
C LYS A 60 -10.38 -1.51 -10.14
N ASN A 61 -9.62 -0.63 -9.50
CA ASN A 61 -8.17 -0.80 -9.39
C ASN A 61 -7.78 -1.89 -8.38
N ILE A 62 -8.54 -2.07 -7.30
CA ILE A 62 -8.39 -3.21 -6.38
C ILE A 62 -8.57 -4.53 -7.14
N VAL A 63 -9.62 -4.65 -7.96
CA VAL A 63 -9.85 -5.86 -8.77
C VAL A 63 -8.69 -6.12 -9.72
N LYS A 64 -8.22 -5.09 -10.45
CA LYS A 64 -7.03 -5.22 -11.32
C LYS A 64 -5.78 -5.66 -10.55
N ALA A 65 -5.59 -5.16 -9.32
CA ALA A 65 -4.48 -5.57 -8.47
C ALA A 65 -4.60 -7.05 -8.07
N MET A 66 -5.81 -7.53 -7.77
CA MET A 66 -6.08 -8.93 -7.47
C MET A 66 -5.82 -9.83 -8.67
N GLU A 67 -6.32 -9.45 -9.85
CA GLU A 67 -6.13 -10.16 -11.13
C GLU A 67 -4.64 -10.24 -11.52
N SER A 68 -3.83 -9.25 -11.13
CA SER A 68 -2.38 -9.29 -11.38
C SER A 68 -1.64 -10.40 -10.64
N HIS A 69 -2.21 -10.90 -9.53
CA HIS A 69 -1.68 -11.99 -8.70
C HIS A 69 -0.16 -11.91 -8.40
N LYS A 70 0.35 -10.70 -8.14
CA LYS A 70 1.79 -10.49 -7.88
C LYS A 70 2.14 -10.64 -6.40
N ASN A 71 2.67 -11.80 -6.00
CA ASN A 71 3.15 -12.01 -4.62
C ASN A 71 4.19 -10.94 -4.22
N GLY A 72 4.09 -10.44 -2.99
CA GLY A 72 4.97 -9.41 -2.42
C GLY A 72 4.74 -7.98 -2.93
N ALA A 73 3.82 -7.77 -3.88
CA ALA A 73 3.55 -6.45 -4.43
C ALA A 73 2.92 -5.49 -3.42
N THR A 74 3.25 -4.21 -3.57
CA THR A 74 2.55 -3.09 -2.93
C THR A 74 1.92 -2.25 -4.03
N TRP A 75 0.60 -2.20 -4.05
CA TRP A 75 -0.17 -1.46 -5.03
C TRP A 75 -0.73 -0.18 -4.42
N MET A 76 -0.51 0.96 -5.09
CA MET A 76 -1.18 2.22 -4.79
C MET A 76 -2.39 2.36 -5.71
N CYS A 77 -3.58 2.50 -5.13
CA CYS A 77 -4.81 2.82 -5.84
C CYS A 77 -5.16 4.28 -5.54
N ASP A 78 -4.73 5.20 -6.40
CA ASP A 78 -4.86 6.64 -6.13
C ASP A 78 -5.22 7.42 -7.40
N LEU A 79 -6.09 8.41 -7.25
CA LEU A 79 -6.61 9.25 -8.34
C LEU A 79 -7.10 8.44 -9.56
N GLY A 80 -7.76 7.30 -9.30
CA GLY A 80 -8.27 6.42 -10.35
C GLY A 80 -7.19 5.61 -11.08
N GLN A 81 -5.94 5.64 -10.62
CA GLN A 81 -4.81 4.89 -11.18
C GLN A 81 -4.40 3.74 -10.26
N LEU A 82 -3.90 2.65 -10.86
CA LEU A 82 -3.22 1.56 -10.17
C LEU A 82 -1.71 1.66 -10.46
N LYS A 83 -0.90 1.81 -9.41
CA LYS A 83 0.56 1.93 -9.53
C LYS A 83 1.26 0.89 -8.66
N LEU A 84 2.26 0.22 -9.22
CA LEU A 84 3.16 -0.62 -8.43
C LEU A 84 4.12 0.31 -7.67
N VAL A 85 4.23 0.13 -6.36
CA VAL A 85 5.11 0.92 -5.51
C VAL A 85 6.43 0.18 -5.33
N GLU A 86 7.52 0.81 -5.75
CA GLU A 86 8.86 0.34 -5.45
C GLU A 86 9.24 0.73 -4.02
N ILE A 87 9.44 -0.26 -3.16
CA ILE A 87 9.85 -0.04 -1.76
C ILE A 87 11.36 -0.17 -1.68
N LYS A 88 12.04 0.97 -1.55
CA LYS A 88 13.49 1.00 -1.35
C LYS A 88 13.89 0.26 -0.08
N ASN A 89 14.88 -0.63 -0.19
CA ASN A 89 15.53 -1.24 0.97
C ASN A 89 16.59 -0.25 1.49
N PHE A 90 16.34 0.34 2.66
CA PHE A 90 17.29 1.25 3.32
C PHE A 90 18.33 0.53 4.18
N TRP A 91 18.09 -0.74 4.49
CA TRP A 91 18.96 -1.55 5.33
C TRP A 91 18.83 -3.02 4.96
N THR A 92 19.97 -3.73 5.01
CA THR A 92 20.05 -5.18 4.84
C THR A 92 20.89 -5.72 5.99
N PRO A 93 20.47 -6.82 6.66
CA PRO A 93 21.25 -7.43 7.72
C PRO A 93 22.68 -7.78 7.25
N PRO A 94 23.72 -7.55 8.07
CA PRO A 94 25.11 -7.82 7.69
C PRO A 94 25.35 -9.28 7.24
N HIS A 95 24.70 -10.24 7.91
CA HIS A 95 24.84 -11.67 7.61
C HIS A 95 24.10 -12.12 6.33
N HIS A 96 23.27 -11.27 5.73
CA HIS A 96 22.56 -11.61 4.50
C HIS A 96 23.36 -11.31 3.23
N LYS A 97 24.53 -10.65 3.34
CA LYS A 97 25.40 -10.33 2.19
C LYS A 97 26.19 -11.54 1.66
N GLN A 98 26.52 -12.52 2.51
CA GLN A 98 27.40 -13.63 2.12
C GLN A 98 26.75 -14.60 1.12
N ASN A 99 25.44 -14.82 1.19
CA ASN A 99 24.77 -15.78 0.29
C ASN A 99 24.73 -15.31 -1.16
N ASN A 100 24.67 -14.00 -1.42
CA ASN A 100 24.60 -13.47 -2.80
C ASN A 100 25.97 -13.42 -3.49
N GLU A 101 27.08 -13.39 -2.73
CA GLU A 101 28.44 -13.44 -3.30
C GLU A 101 28.86 -14.89 -3.64
N THR A 102 28.19 -15.89 -3.06
CA THR A 102 28.52 -17.31 -3.30
C THR A 102 27.74 -17.91 -4.48
N GLU A 103 26.65 -17.28 -4.93
CA GLU A 103 25.88 -17.70 -6.12
C GLU A 103 26.42 -17.08 -7.44
N GLN A 104 27.48 -16.27 -7.40
CA GLN A 104 28.13 -15.66 -8.56
C GLN A 104 29.58 -16.15 -8.80
N SER A 105 29.97 -17.29 -8.24
CA SER A 105 31.27 -17.96 -8.51
C SER A 105 31.09 -19.37 -9.03
#